data_AF-A0A1F3ZFT2-F1
#
_entry.id   AF-A0A1F3ZFT2-F1
#
_cell.length_a   1.000
_cell.length_b   1.000
_cell.length_c   1.000
_cell.angle_alpha   90.00
_cell.angle_beta   90.00
_cell.angle_gamma   90.00
#
_symmetry.space_group_name_H-M   'P 1'
#
loop_
_entity.id
_entity.type
_entity.pdbx_description
1 polymer ?
#
loop_
_entity_poly.entity_id
_entity_poly.type
_entity_poly.pdbx_seq_one_letter_code
_entity_poly.pdbx_strand_id
1 'polypeptide(L)'
;MDTIVITLVIVAWLTIVVMVSWCGAVGWRRIMQDDAPLPFFSMLRRQGLAPEDLKETSRLAIAVRHCAMCGDKNPCGMWLVSGEREGRPFCTNARFFDVAKRARSQLT
;
A
#
# COMPACT_ATOMS: atom_id res chain seq x y z
N MET A 1 46.48 11.69 -12.78
CA MET A 1 45.18 11.54 -13.50
C MET A 1 44.59 10.17 -13.27
N ASP A 2 45.41 9.12 -13.28
CA ASP A 2 44.96 7.73 -13.13
C ASP A 2 44.23 7.46 -11.82
N THR A 3 44.70 8.03 -10.71
CA THR A 3 44.03 7.92 -9.40
C THR A 3 42.62 8.52 -9.40
N ILE A 4 42.44 9.68 -10.02
CA ILE A 4 41.12 10.35 -10.10
C ILE A 4 40.14 9.53 -10.94
N VAL A 5 40.60 9.00 -12.08
CA VAL A 5 39.78 8.15 -12.95
C VAL A 5 39.37 6.86 -12.22
N ILE A 6 40.30 6.21 -11.53
CA ILE A 6 40.02 5.01 -10.74
C ILE A 6 39.00 5.31 -9.63
N THR A 7 39.15 6.42 -8.91
CA THR A 7 38.19 6.81 -7.86
C THR A 7 36.79 7.03 -8.44
N LEU A 8 36.65 7.70 -9.59
CA LEU A 8 35.35 7.92 -10.23
C LEU A 8 34.68 6.61 -10.65
N VAL A 9 35.45 5.67 -11.22
CA VAL A 9 34.94 4.36 -11.60
C VAL A 9 34.44 3.59 -10.37
N ILE A 10 35.20 3.58 -9.29
CA ILE A 10 34.81 2.91 -8.04
C ILE A 10 33.52 3.52 -7.48
N VAL A 11 33.42 4.85 -7.42
CA VAL A 11 32.23 5.54 -6.93
C VAL A 11 31.01 5.21 -7.80
N ALA A 12 31.16 5.21 -9.13
CA ALA A 12 30.06 4.87 -10.04
C ALA A 12 29.57 3.42 -9.85
N TRP A 13 30.49 2.47 -9.63
CA TRP A 13 30.10 1.08 -9.34
C TRP A 13 29.41 0.95 -7.99
N LEU A 14 29.91 1.64 -6.96
CA LEU A 14 29.29 1.64 -5.63
C LEU A 14 27.86 2.20 -5.68
N THR A 15 27.61 3.29 -6.42
CA THR A 15 26.26 3.84 -6.54
C THR A 15 25.32 2.88 -7.28
N ILE A 16 25.77 2.22 -8.34
CA ILE A 16 24.99 1.19 -9.04
C ILE A 16 24.65 0.03 -8.09
N VAL A 17 25.63 -0.49 -7.35
CA VAL A 17 25.41 -1.60 -6.41
C VAL A 17 24.42 -1.21 -5.32
N VAL A 18 24.55 0.00 -4.75
CA VAL A 18 23.61 0.51 -3.74
C VAL A 18 22.20 0.63 -4.33
N MET A 19 22.05 1.17 -5.53
CA MET A 19 20.76 1.35 -6.18
C MET A 19 20.08 0.02 -6.49
N VAL A 20 20.83 -0.95 -7.04
CA VAL A 20 20.31 -2.30 -7.34
C VAL A 20 19.92 -3.02 -6.05
N SER A 21 20.77 -2.97 -5.03
CA SER A 21 20.50 -3.59 -3.73
C SER A 21 19.26 -2.98 -3.06
N TRP A 22 19.11 -1.66 -3.14
CA TRP A 22 17.94 -0.97 -2.62
C TRP A 22 16.66 -1.37 -3.36
N CYS A 23 16.68 -1.36 -4.69
CA CYS A 23 15.55 -1.79 -5.51
C CYS A 23 15.18 -3.25 -5.24
N GLY A 24 16.18 -4.13 -5.13
CA GLY A 24 15.99 -5.54 -4.77
C GLY A 24 15.38 -5.71 -3.39
N ALA A 25 15.89 -4.99 -2.38
CA ALA A 25 15.36 -5.04 -1.02
C ALA A 25 13.92 -4.52 -0.93
N VAL A 26 13.58 -3.45 -1.64
CA VAL A 26 12.21 -2.93 -1.71
C VAL A 26 11.29 -3.92 -2.43
N GLY A 27 11.74 -4.50 -3.55
CA GLY A 27 10.98 -5.52 -4.28
C GLY A 27 10.75 -6.77 -3.43
N TRP A 28 11.79 -7.27 -2.75
CA TRP A 28 11.72 -8.42 -1.87
C TRP A 28 10.79 -8.19 -0.67
N ARG A 29 10.88 -7.03 -0.03
CA ARG A 29 9.96 -6.65 1.05
C ARG A 29 8.51 -6.59 0.57
N ARG A 30 8.27 -6.09 -0.65
CA ARG A 30 6.91 -6.08 -1.24
C ARG A 30 6.42 -7.50 -1.46
N ILE A 31 7.20 -8.35 -2.13
CA ILE A 31 6.83 -9.75 -2.39
C ILE A 31 6.52 -10.50 -1.08
N MET A 32 7.42 -10.47 -0.09
CA MET A 32 7.18 -11.13 1.20
C MET A 32 5.98 -10.58 1.98
N GLN A 33 5.64 -9.29 1.81
CA GLN A 33 4.48 -8.69 2.47
C GLN A 33 3.19 -8.78 1.64
N ASP A 34 3.27 -9.16 0.36
CA ASP A 34 2.13 -9.27 -0.55
C ASP A 34 1.56 -10.69 -0.59
N ASP A 35 2.30 -11.69 -0.07
CA ASP A 35 1.74 -13.03 0.25
C ASP A 35 0.74 -12.99 1.41
N ALA A 36 0.76 -11.93 2.23
CA ALA A 36 -0.29 -11.68 3.22
C ALA A 36 -1.52 -11.07 2.53
N PRO A 37 -2.75 -11.52 2.86
CA PRO A 37 -3.95 -10.96 2.27
C PRO A 37 -3.99 -9.44 2.48
N LEU A 38 -4.16 -8.70 1.37
CA LEU A 38 -4.17 -7.24 1.39
C LEU A 38 -5.10 -6.73 2.50
N PRO A 39 -4.62 -5.85 3.41
CA PRO A 39 -5.42 -5.34 4.50
C PRO A 39 -6.62 -4.52 4.02
N PHE A 40 -6.66 -4.19 2.71
CA PHE A 40 -7.80 -3.58 2.06
C PHE A 40 -9.11 -4.34 2.32
N PHE A 41 -9.13 -5.66 2.13
CA PHE A 41 -10.37 -6.44 2.26
C PHE A 41 -10.79 -6.61 3.71
N SER A 42 -9.84 -6.72 4.64
CA SER A 42 -10.16 -6.72 6.08
C SER A 42 -10.69 -5.37 6.54
N MET A 43 -10.14 -4.24 6.04
CA MET A 43 -10.70 -2.91 6.27
C MET A 43 -12.12 -2.76 5.69
N LEU A 44 -12.34 -3.25 4.48
CA LEU A 44 -13.65 -3.23 3.81
C LEU A 44 -14.69 -3.99 4.66
N ARG A 45 -14.36 -5.23 5.04
CA ARG A 45 -15.22 -6.08 5.87
C ARG A 45 -15.50 -5.47 7.25
N ARG A 46 -14.53 -4.77 7.83
CA ARG A 46 -14.71 -4.10 9.13
C ARG A 46 -15.68 -2.92 9.06
N GLN A 47 -15.81 -2.29 7.91
CA GLN A 47 -16.86 -1.31 7.62
C GLN A 47 -18.23 -1.96 7.30
N GLY A 48 -18.30 -3.29 7.38
CA GLY A 48 -19.44 -4.08 6.98
C GLY A 48 -19.62 -4.19 5.47
N LEU A 49 -18.73 -3.63 4.66
CA LEU A 49 -18.86 -3.62 3.20
C LEU A 49 -18.36 -4.94 2.61
N ALA A 50 -19.11 -5.53 1.69
CA ALA A 50 -18.66 -6.63 0.84
C ALA A 50 -18.17 -6.09 -0.52
N PRO A 51 -17.24 -6.78 -1.20
CA PRO A 51 -16.85 -6.41 -2.57
C PRO A 51 -18.04 -6.37 -3.53
N GLU A 52 -19.03 -7.24 -3.30
CA GLU A 52 -20.28 -7.34 -4.07
C GLU A 52 -21.18 -6.10 -3.94
N ASP A 53 -21.10 -5.39 -2.81
CA ASP A 53 -21.87 -4.15 -2.58
C ASP A 53 -21.36 -2.98 -3.44
N LEU A 54 -20.14 -3.10 -3.99
CA LEU A 54 -19.48 -2.06 -4.77
C LEU A 54 -19.83 -2.21 -6.26
N LYS A 55 -20.87 -1.50 -6.69
CA LYS A 55 -21.31 -1.49 -8.10
C LYS A 55 -20.24 -1.01 -9.10
N GLU A 56 -19.25 -0.26 -8.64
CA GLU A 56 -18.25 0.39 -9.49
C GLU A 56 -16.89 -0.32 -9.37
N THR A 57 -16.73 -1.39 -10.15
CA THR A 57 -15.53 -2.27 -10.13
C THR A 57 -14.24 -1.53 -10.51
N SER A 58 -14.32 -0.49 -11.33
CA SER A 58 -13.17 0.34 -11.72
C SER A 58 -12.59 1.13 -10.53
N ARG A 59 -13.44 1.73 -9.70
CA ARG A 59 -13.01 2.46 -8.49
C ARG A 59 -12.45 1.51 -7.44
N LEU A 60 -13.04 0.32 -7.31
CA LEU A 60 -12.51 -0.73 -6.45
C LEU A 60 -11.10 -1.15 -6.89
N ALA A 61 -10.87 -1.38 -8.19
CA ALA A 61 -9.56 -1.74 -8.71
C ALA A 61 -8.49 -0.65 -8.44
N ILE A 62 -8.86 0.63 -8.61
CA ILE A 62 -7.97 1.76 -8.30
C ILE A 62 -7.65 1.81 -6.80
N ALA A 63 -8.66 1.65 -5.93
CA ALA A 63 -8.47 1.66 -4.49
C ALA A 63 -7.58 0.49 -4.02
N VAL A 64 -7.79 -0.71 -4.56
CA VAL A 64 -6.93 -1.88 -4.29
C VAL A 64 -5.50 -1.60 -4.72
N ARG A 65 -5.29 -1.04 -5.91
CA ARG A 65 -3.96 -0.66 -6.42
C ARG A 65 -3.27 0.36 -5.53
N HIS A 66 -3.99 1.39 -5.07
CA HIS A 66 -3.46 2.35 -4.10
C HIS A 66 -3.09 1.69 -2.77
N CYS A 67 -3.89 0.74 -2.30
CA CYS A 67 -3.59 0.01 -1.06
C CYS A 67 -2.35 -0.86 -1.20
N ALA A 68 -2.18 -1.54 -2.34
CA ALA A 68 -1.02 -2.37 -2.64
C ALA A 68 0.28 -1.55 -2.70
N MET A 69 0.20 -0.32 -3.21
CA MET A 69 1.36 0.58 -3.28
C MET A 69 1.58 1.45 -2.04
N CYS A 70 0.72 1.33 -1.02
CA CYS A 70 0.85 2.12 0.20
C CYS A 70 2.09 1.68 1.01
N GLY A 71 2.97 2.62 1.34
CA GLY A 71 4.15 2.38 2.17
C GLY A 71 3.83 2.24 3.66
N ASP A 72 2.70 2.79 4.10
CA ASP A 72 2.32 2.87 5.51
C ASP A 72 1.45 1.67 5.95
N LYS A 73 2.01 0.46 5.83
CA LYS A 73 1.33 -0.78 6.28
C LYS A 73 1.22 -0.88 7.81
N ASN A 74 2.14 -0.28 8.57
CA ASN A 74 2.17 -0.41 10.03
C ASN A 74 1.00 0.29 10.76
N PRO A 75 0.67 1.58 10.47
CA PRO A 75 -0.51 2.23 11.06
C PRO A 75 -1.81 1.52 10.70
N CYS A 76 -1.89 0.98 9.47
CA CYS A 76 -3.01 0.17 9.02
C CYS A 76 -3.18 -1.10 9.85
N GLY A 77 -2.09 -1.81 10.13
CA GLY A 77 -2.09 -2.97 11.01
C GLY A 77 -2.51 -2.64 12.43
N MET A 78 -1.97 -1.56 13.03
CA MET A 78 -2.35 -1.15 14.38
C MET A 78 -3.83 -0.77 14.49
N TRP A 79 -4.35 -0.05 13.50
CA TRP A 79 -5.78 0.26 13.44
C TRP A 79 -6.62 -1.02 13.28
N LEU A 80 -6.21 -1.96 12.43
CA LEU A 80 -6.91 -3.25 12.29
C LEU A 80 -6.94 -4.03 13.62
N VAL A 81 -5.88 -3.96 14.42
CA VAL A 81 -5.83 -4.58 15.75
C VAL A 81 -6.66 -3.81 16.78
N SER A 82 -6.75 -2.47 16.70
CA SER A 82 -7.36 -1.61 17.74
C SER A 82 -8.86 -1.84 17.99
N GLY A 83 -9.59 -2.48 17.08
CA GLY A 83 -11.05 -2.61 17.19
C GLY A 83 -11.81 -1.49 16.47
N GLU A 84 -11.15 -0.37 16.20
CA GLU A 84 -11.83 0.84 15.76
C GLU A 84 -12.46 0.70 14.37
N ARG A 85 -13.62 1.35 14.20
CA ARG A 85 -14.36 1.43 12.93
C ARG A 85 -14.31 2.83 12.31
N GLU A 86 -13.86 3.84 13.05
CA GLU A 86 -13.78 5.22 12.59
C GLU A 86 -12.34 5.73 12.75
N GLY A 87 -12.06 6.94 12.27
CA GLY A 87 -10.73 7.55 12.44
C GLY A 87 -9.62 6.88 11.61
N ARG A 88 -9.63 7.12 10.29
CA ARG A 88 -8.60 6.59 9.36
C ARG A 88 -7.82 7.70 8.62
N PRO A 89 -7.34 8.76 9.30
CA PRO A 89 -6.68 9.87 8.62
C PRO A 89 -5.38 9.44 7.91
N PHE A 90 -4.76 8.34 8.35
CA PHE A 90 -3.56 7.75 7.75
C PHE A 90 -3.83 7.01 6.42
N CYS A 91 -5.10 6.69 6.09
CA CYS A 91 -5.41 5.86 4.93
C CYS A 91 -5.71 6.74 3.70
N THR A 92 -4.90 6.64 2.64
CA THR A 92 -5.13 7.32 1.35
C THR A 92 -6.48 6.95 0.72
N ASN A 93 -6.99 5.75 1.04
CA ASN A 93 -8.30 5.27 0.57
C ASN A 93 -9.47 5.66 1.50
N ALA A 94 -9.27 6.49 2.54
CA ALA A 94 -10.33 6.86 3.48
C ALA A 94 -11.59 7.38 2.76
N ARG A 95 -11.41 8.29 1.79
CA ARG A 95 -12.52 8.84 0.99
C ARG A 95 -13.28 7.76 0.22
N PHE A 96 -12.59 6.75 -0.30
CA PHE A 96 -13.24 5.63 -0.99
C PHE A 96 -14.16 4.86 -0.05
N PHE A 97 -13.68 4.53 1.15
CA PHE A 97 -14.50 3.83 2.15
C PHE A 97 -15.72 4.64 2.59
N ASP A 98 -15.57 5.95 2.74
CA ASP A 98 -16.69 6.83 3.14
C ASP A 98 -17.76 6.91 2.05
N VAL A 99 -17.35 7.01 0.79
CA VAL A 99 -18.27 6.98 -0.35
C VAL A 99 -18.98 5.63 -0.46
N ALA A 100 -18.24 4.53 -0.32
CA ALA A 100 -18.81 3.19 -0.35
C ALA A 100 -19.84 2.97 0.77
N LYS A 101 -19.55 3.44 1.99
CA LYS A 101 -20.46 3.37 3.14
C LYS A 101 -21.76 4.14 2.88
N ARG A 102 -21.67 5.35 2.31
CA ARG A 102 -22.85 6.15 1.91
C ARG A 102 -23.67 5.48 0.81
N ALA A 103 -23.01 4.93 -0.21
CA ALA A 103 -23.69 4.25 -1.31
C ALA A 103 -24.48 3.03 -0.80
N ARG A 104 -23.93 2.28 0.16
CA ARG A 104 -24.64 1.14 0.78
C ARG A 104 -25.85 1.59 1.59
N SER A 105 -25.75 2.67 2.37
CA SER A 105 -26.89 3.18 3.15
C SER A 105 -28.07 3.66 2.30
N GLN A 106 -27.86 3.90 1.00
CA GLN A 106 -28.93 4.25 0.06
C GLN A 106 -29.61 3.03 -0.58
N LEU A 107 -29.03 1.82 -0.41
CA LEU A 107 -29.54 0.57 -0.97
C LEU A 107 -30.35 -0.25 0.05
N THR A 108 -30.19 0.05 1.34
CA THR A 108 -30.99 -0.46 2.46
C THR A 108 -32.15 0.47 2.77
#